data_AF-A0A6C0I0L8-F1
#
_entry.id   AF-A0A6C0I0L8-F1
#
_cell.length_a   1.000
_cell.length_b   1.000
_cell.length_c   1.000
_cell.angle_alpha   90.00
_cell.angle_beta   90.00
_cell.angle_gamma   90.00
#
_symmetry.space_group_name_H-M   'P 1'
#
loop_
_entity.id
_entity.type
_entity.pdbx_description
1 polymer ?
#
loop_
_entity_poly.entity_id
_entity_poly.type
_entity_poly.pdbx_seq_one_letter_code
_entity_poly.pdbx_strand_id
1 'polypeptide(L)'
;MDENIIFLFYSKSADKPPGYGAGEKMVESKKQEYIELSKIKDWRKMLSNFWISEFNLDGHRWASVEHYYQGSKFKENNPDFYLQFSLDSGSELSKDANMAKSAGGKTGKVDGKLFRPKNVKIDPDFFANGRDNKEMYDSQYAKFTQNADLKRVLLLTKEAKLMHHSRGSPPIFFENLVRIRDLLKKDEPLESAKQSSFQEQPPKKVKIRVIKKSEPVKVPSPKEPTDEPADEPTDEPADEPVKKPKSKKEKKATQKTLAQIRKEYQEDIIIPVSKTSKCPNGTRKNKKGECILTKEFKDTFLKRKLCIQNKRNEL
;
A
#
# COMPACT_ATOMS: atom_id res chain seq x y z
N MET A 1 -1.51 8.23 -18.67
CA MET A 1 -0.33 7.52 -18.15
C MET A 1 0.67 7.29 -19.27
N ASP A 2 1.95 7.54 -19.01
CA ASP A 2 3.06 7.25 -19.94
C ASP A 2 3.74 5.94 -19.53
N GLU A 3 3.68 4.92 -20.39
CA GLU A 3 4.26 3.59 -20.14
C GLU A 3 5.80 3.60 -20.12
N ASN A 4 6.43 4.70 -20.54
CA ASN A 4 7.88 4.86 -20.53
C ASN A 4 8.41 5.50 -19.24
N ILE A 5 7.53 5.89 -18.32
CA ILE A 5 7.90 6.48 -17.03
C ILE A 5 7.33 5.60 -15.92
N ILE A 6 8.19 4.86 -15.25
CA ILE A 6 7.85 3.93 -14.18
C ILE A 6 8.61 4.34 -12.93
N PHE A 7 7.88 4.67 -11.87
CA PHE A 7 8.43 4.86 -10.54
C PHE A 7 8.10 3.68 -9.64
N LEU A 8 9.13 3.19 -8.95
CA LEU A 8 9.05 2.02 -8.09
C LEU A 8 9.26 2.48 -6.65
N PHE A 9 8.28 2.20 -5.78
CA PHE A 9 8.32 2.68 -4.41
C PHE A 9 7.88 1.62 -3.40
N TYR A 10 8.40 1.75 -2.18
CA TYR A 10 8.01 1.00 -1.00
C TYR A 10 8.51 1.73 0.26
N SER A 11 8.18 1.22 1.44
CA SER A 11 8.47 1.88 2.71
C SER A 11 9.96 2.11 3.01
N LYS A 12 10.86 1.35 2.37
CA LYS A 12 12.32 1.50 2.53
C LYS A 12 13.01 1.97 1.23
N SER A 13 12.27 2.60 0.32
CA SER A 13 12.85 3.19 -0.89
C SER A 13 13.97 4.16 -0.55
N ALA A 14 15.05 4.16 -1.34
CA ALA A 14 16.12 5.14 -1.19
C ALA A 14 15.65 6.54 -1.62
N ASP A 15 16.19 7.56 -0.97
CA ASP A 15 16.01 8.95 -1.38
C ASP A 15 16.94 9.26 -2.56
N LYS A 16 16.38 9.19 -3.77
CA LYS A 16 17.08 9.44 -5.03
C LYS A 16 16.23 10.31 -5.95
N PRO A 17 16.82 11.00 -6.93
CA PRO A 17 16.04 11.66 -7.96
C PRO A 17 15.11 10.67 -8.71
N PRO A 18 13.95 11.12 -9.21
CA PRO A 18 13.06 10.31 -10.05
C PRO A 18 13.79 9.67 -11.24
N GLY A 19 13.51 8.40 -11.52
CA GLY A 19 14.15 7.61 -12.58
C GLY A 19 15.48 6.95 -12.21
N TYR A 20 16.03 7.23 -11.02
CA TYR A 20 17.28 6.64 -10.53
C TYR A 20 17.06 5.57 -9.44
N GLY A 21 15.79 5.22 -9.17
CA GLY A 21 15.44 4.11 -8.30
C GLY A 21 15.74 2.76 -8.97
N ALA A 22 16.08 1.76 -8.17
CA ALA A 22 16.24 0.39 -8.69
C ALA A 22 14.92 -0.09 -9.31
N GLY A 23 14.97 -0.58 -10.56
CA GLY A 23 13.78 -1.05 -11.28
C GLY A 23 12.86 0.05 -11.83
N GLU A 24 13.29 1.31 -11.79
CA GLU A 24 12.59 2.41 -12.46
C GLU A 24 12.96 2.52 -13.95
N LYS A 25 12.09 3.16 -14.72
CA LYS A 25 12.30 3.47 -16.14
C LYS A 25 11.94 4.93 -16.37
N MET A 26 12.84 5.71 -16.97
CA MET A 26 12.52 7.06 -17.45
C MET A 26 13.50 7.48 -18.55
N VAL A 27 12.99 8.13 -19.58
CA VAL A 27 13.79 8.66 -20.70
C VAL A 27 14.45 9.98 -20.30
N GLU A 28 15.66 10.25 -20.79
CA GLU A 28 16.45 11.45 -20.43
C GLU A 28 15.67 12.75 -20.66
N SER A 29 14.98 12.87 -21.80
CA SER A 29 14.20 14.04 -22.18
C SER A 29 13.06 14.37 -21.19
N LYS A 30 12.62 13.39 -20.40
CA LYS A 30 11.54 13.55 -19.42
C LYS A 30 12.03 13.92 -18.03
N LYS A 31 13.33 13.81 -17.72
CA LYS A 31 13.86 14.10 -16.38
C LYS A 31 13.56 15.52 -15.91
N GLN A 32 13.66 16.49 -16.80
CA GLN A 32 13.39 17.90 -16.50
C GLN A 32 11.96 18.10 -15.95
N GLU A 33 11.00 17.26 -16.37
CA GLU A 33 9.62 17.33 -15.92
C GLU A 33 9.46 16.98 -14.43
N TYR A 34 10.42 16.29 -13.82
CA TYR A 34 10.32 15.77 -12.45
C TYR A 34 11.30 16.44 -11.48
N ILE A 35 11.88 17.58 -11.83
CA ILE A 35 12.78 18.34 -10.94
C ILE A 35 12.08 18.76 -9.65
N GLU A 36 10.83 19.22 -9.72
CA GLU A 36 10.11 19.61 -8.51
C GLU A 36 9.86 18.42 -7.57
N LEU A 37 9.68 17.21 -8.12
CA LEU A 37 9.58 15.98 -7.34
C LEU A 37 10.92 15.62 -6.70
N SER A 38 12.03 15.80 -7.43
CA SER A 38 13.38 15.46 -6.93
C SER A 38 13.83 16.32 -5.75
N LYS A 39 13.27 17.53 -5.61
CA LYS A 39 13.52 18.42 -4.46
C LYS A 39 12.83 17.94 -3.17
N ILE A 40 11.88 17.02 -3.26
CA ILE A 40 11.17 16.50 -2.09
C ILE A 40 11.90 15.28 -1.57
N LYS A 41 12.54 15.43 -0.41
CA LYS A 41 13.20 14.33 0.29
C LYS A 41 12.22 13.18 0.55
N ASP A 42 12.66 11.95 0.31
CA ASP A 42 11.92 10.72 0.60
C ASP A 42 10.57 10.59 -0.13
N TRP A 43 10.35 11.31 -1.24
CA TRP A 43 9.07 11.32 -1.97
C TRP A 43 8.54 9.92 -2.34
N ARG A 44 9.42 8.94 -2.60
CA ARG A 44 9.00 7.55 -2.85
C ARG A 44 8.38 6.91 -1.61
N LYS A 45 8.97 7.12 -0.43
CA LYS A 45 8.42 6.58 0.82
C LYS A 45 7.08 7.23 1.13
N MET A 46 6.92 8.52 0.84
CA MET A 46 5.65 9.25 1.00
C MET A 46 4.49 8.63 0.22
N LEU A 47 4.76 7.99 -0.92
CA LEU A 47 3.75 7.25 -1.69
C LEU A 47 3.31 5.93 -1.01
N SER A 48 4.10 5.39 -0.07
CA SER A 48 3.80 4.12 0.61
C SER A 48 2.65 4.23 1.61
N ASN A 49 1.86 3.17 1.74
CA ASN A 49 0.83 3.05 2.78
C ASN A 49 1.39 3.05 4.22
N PHE A 50 2.69 2.79 4.36
CA PHE A 50 3.41 2.80 5.64
C PHE A 50 3.88 4.18 6.07
N TRP A 51 3.83 5.18 5.18
CA TRP A 51 4.21 6.54 5.55
C TRP A 51 3.29 7.06 6.64
N ILE A 52 3.88 7.49 7.76
CA ILE A 52 3.13 8.07 8.87
C ILE A 52 2.74 9.50 8.50
N SER A 53 1.44 9.73 8.40
CA SER A 53 0.83 11.01 8.09
C SER A 53 -0.64 10.87 8.47
N GLU A 54 -1.04 11.65 9.47
CA GLU A 54 -2.34 11.52 10.09
C GLU A 54 -3.47 11.92 9.12
N PHE A 55 -4.59 11.23 9.20
CA PHE A 55 -5.83 11.60 8.53
C PHE A 55 -7.04 11.11 9.30
N ASN A 56 -8.19 11.71 9.04
CA ASN A 56 -9.48 11.31 9.57
C ASN A 56 -10.22 10.44 8.56
N LEU A 57 -10.72 9.30 9.00
CA LEU A 57 -11.59 8.44 8.20
C LEU A 57 -12.46 7.61 9.15
N ASP A 58 -13.72 7.40 8.78
CA ASP A 58 -14.66 6.61 9.57
C ASP A 58 -14.88 7.16 11.00
N GLY A 59 -14.81 8.48 11.16
CA GLY A 59 -14.95 9.13 12.48
C GLY A 59 -13.73 9.01 13.40
N HIS A 60 -12.63 8.42 12.92
CA HIS A 60 -11.44 8.15 13.72
C HIS A 60 -10.17 8.76 13.10
N ARG A 61 -9.16 8.96 13.96
CA ARG A 61 -7.82 9.39 13.53
C ARG A 61 -6.91 8.18 13.29
N TRP A 62 -6.17 8.22 12.18
CA TRP A 62 -5.29 7.13 11.76
C TRP A 62 -3.89 7.65 11.46
N ALA A 63 -2.87 6.97 11.97
CA ALA A 63 -1.47 7.36 11.74
C ALA A 63 -0.99 7.08 10.31
N SER A 64 -1.55 6.07 9.63
CA SER A 64 -1.25 5.75 8.24
C SER A 64 -2.34 4.91 7.58
N VAL A 65 -2.27 4.77 6.26
CA VAL A 65 -3.17 3.90 5.46
C VAL A 65 -3.08 2.46 5.94
N GLU A 66 -1.88 2.00 6.33
CA GLU A 66 -1.69 0.63 6.84
C GLU A 66 -2.47 0.40 8.14
N HIS A 67 -2.50 1.38 9.05
CA HIS A 67 -3.28 1.27 10.30
C HIS A 67 -4.76 1.06 10.03
N TYR A 68 -5.36 1.95 9.22
CA TYR A 68 -6.76 1.86 8.84
C TYR A 68 -7.06 0.53 8.15
N TYR A 69 -6.29 0.18 7.10
CA TYR A 69 -6.55 -1.02 6.31
C TYR A 69 -6.45 -2.32 7.14
N GLN A 70 -5.50 -2.39 8.07
CA GLN A 70 -5.33 -3.56 8.93
C GLN A 70 -6.43 -3.65 9.99
N GLY A 71 -6.83 -2.52 10.56
CA GLY A 71 -7.99 -2.46 11.44
C GLY A 71 -9.29 -2.85 10.71
N SER A 72 -9.54 -2.30 9.52
CA SER A 72 -10.80 -2.49 8.77
C SER A 72 -11.13 -3.95 8.46
N LYS A 73 -10.19 -4.88 8.63
CA LYS A 73 -10.42 -6.33 8.58
C LYS A 73 -11.33 -6.87 9.68
N PHE A 74 -11.50 -6.11 10.76
CA PHE A 74 -12.20 -6.52 11.98
C PHE A 74 -13.38 -5.59 12.33
N LYS A 75 -13.66 -4.62 11.45
CA LYS A 75 -14.59 -3.51 11.67
C LYS A 75 -16.02 -3.97 11.99
N GLU A 76 -16.51 -5.01 11.31
CA GLU A 76 -17.91 -5.43 11.43
C GLU A 76 -18.14 -6.32 12.66
N ASN A 77 -17.29 -7.33 12.87
CA ASN A 77 -17.53 -8.33 13.92
C ASN A 77 -16.71 -8.12 15.20
N ASN A 78 -15.65 -7.30 15.17
CA ASN A 78 -14.78 -7.07 16.31
C ASN A 78 -14.37 -5.57 16.41
N PRO A 79 -15.34 -4.66 16.58
CA PRO A 79 -15.10 -3.20 16.55
C PRO A 79 -14.10 -2.74 17.61
N ASP A 80 -14.08 -3.37 18.80
CA ASP A 80 -13.10 -3.02 19.84
C ASP A 80 -11.66 -3.27 19.38
N PHE A 81 -11.41 -4.37 18.65
CA PHE A 81 -10.09 -4.67 18.11
C PHE A 81 -9.77 -3.78 16.90
N TYR A 82 -10.76 -3.41 16.09
CA TYR A 82 -10.62 -2.41 15.03
C TYR A 82 -10.10 -1.07 15.58
N LEU A 83 -10.72 -0.57 16.66
CA LEU A 83 -10.37 0.71 17.25
C LEU A 83 -8.97 0.75 17.85
N GLN A 84 -8.38 -0.38 18.24
CA GLN A 84 -6.98 -0.45 18.70
C GLN A 84 -5.99 0.04 17.63
N PHE A 85 -6.33 -0.03 16.34
CA PHE A 85 -5.46 0.47 15.26
C PHE A 85 -5.59 1.99 15.05
N SER A 86 -6.62 2.61 15.61
CA SER A 86 -6.83 4.07 15.54
C SER A 86 -6.02 4.78 16.61
N LEU A 87 -5.58 6.00 16.31
CA LEU A 87 -4.87 6.87 17.25
C LEU A 87 -5.72 7.24 18.47
N ASP A 88 -7.05 7.14 18.35
CA ASP A 88 -7.99 7.45 19.43
C ASP A 88 -7.88 6.46 20.60
N SER A 89 -7.40 5.23 20.33
CA SER A 89 -7.18 4.22 21.37
C SER A 89 -5.92 4.46 22.22
N GLY A 90 -4.94 5.23 21.71
CA GLY A 90 -3.62 5.37 22.32
C GLY A 90 -2.77 4.08 22.35
N SER A 91 -3.24 2.99 21.73
CA SER A 91 -2.58 1.68 21.77
C SER A 91 -1.25 1.68 20.99
N GLU A 92 -0.35 0.75 21.30
CA GLU A 92 0.87 0.56 20.52
C GLU A 92 0.59 0.17 19.05
N LEU A 93 -0.53 -0.52 18.80
CA LEU A 93 -0.94 -0.89 17.44
C LEU A 93 -1.30 0.31 16.57
N SER A 94 -1.57 1.48 17.18
CA SER A 94 -1.96 2.70 16.48
C SER A 94 -0.78 3.56 16.00
N LYS A 95 0.44 3.24 16.44
CA LYS A 95 1.64 4.08 16.26
C LYS A 95 2.60 3.55 15.20
N ASP A 96 2.86 2.24 15.19
CA ASP A 96 3.79 1.62 14.24
C ASP A 96 3.08 0.82 13.14
N ALA A 97 3.30 1.23 11.88
CA ALA A 97 2.66 0.61 10.73
C ALA A 97 3.08 -0.86 10.49
N ASN A 98 4.30 -1.26 10.85
CA ASN A 98 4.73 -2.66 10.74
C ASN A 98 4.07 -3.52 11.81
N MET A 99 3.90 -2.97 13.02
CA MET A 99 3.17 -3.60 14.11
C MET A 99 1.70 -3.79 13.73
N ALA A 100 1.05 -2.76 13.19
CA ALA A 100 -0.31 -2.83 12.66
C ALA A 100 -0.44 -3.92 11.59
N LYS A 101 0.47 -3.96 10.61
CA LYS A 101 0.51 -5.02 9.59
C LYS A 101 0.61 -6.42 10.17
N SER A 102 1.42 -6.58 11.21
CA SER A 102 1.71 -7.88 11.82
C SER A 102 0.53 -8.37 12.67
N ALA A 103 -0.07 -7.48 13.47
CA ALA A 103 -1.25 -7.75 14.29
C ALA A 103 -2.53 -7.97 13.45
N GLY A 104 -2.73 -7.22 12.36
CA GLY A 104 -3.83 -7.43 11.40
C GLY A 104 -3.55 -8.53 10.36
N GLY A 105 -2.35 -9.11 10.39
CA GLY A 105 -1.88 -10.13 9.45
C GLY A 105 -2.44 -11.54 9.71
N LYS A 106 -1.90 -12.54 9.00
CA LYS A 106 -2.34 -13.94 9.10
C LYS A 106 -2.20 -14.51 10.51
N THR A 107 -1.05 -14.27 11.15
CA THR A 107 -0.71 -14.83 12.47
C THR A 107 -1.25 -13.99 13.63
N GLY A 108 -1.47 -12.69 13.42
CA GLY A 108 -1.82 -11.76 14.49
C GLY A 108 -0.72 -11.60 15.54
N LYS A 109 0.52 -11.91 15.17
CA LYS A 109 1.69 -11.85 16.05
C LYS A 109 2.62 -10.71 15.63
N VAL A 110 3.17 -10.01 16.61
CA VAL A 110 4.23 -9.02 16.45
C VAL A 110 5.44 -9.57 17.23
N ASP A 111 6.57 -9.76 16.56
CA ASP A 111 7.81 -10.26 17.16
C ASP A 111 7.60 -11.51 18.04
N GLY A 112 6.80 -12.45 17.54
CA GLY A 112 6.48 -13.71 18.22
C GLY A 112 5.35 -13.62 19.25
N LYS A 113 5.06 -12.44 19.81
CA LYS A 113 3.97 -12.21 20.76
C LYS A 113 2.62 -12.09 20.06
N LEU A 114 1.60 -12.73 20.62
CA LEU A 114 0.23 -12.67 20.09
C LEU A 114 -0.43 -11.34 20.50
N PHE A 115 -0.80 -10.53 19.50
CA PHE A 115 -1.52 -9.26 19.70
C PHE A 115 -3.00 -9.36 19.31
N ARG A 116 -3.33 -10.15 18.29
CA ARG A 116 -4.72 -10.44 17.96
C ARG A 116 -5.24 -11.61 18.81
N PRO A 117 -6.28 -11.42 19.65
CA PRO A 117 -6.89 -12.51 20.39
C PRO A 117 -7.37 -13.64 19.47
N LYS A 118 -7.33 -14.90 19.92
CA LYS A 118 -7.66 -16.06 19.08
C LYS A 118 -9.11 -16.09 18.61
N ASN A 119 -10.02 -15.50 19.38
CA ASN A 119 -11.43 -15.36 19.04
C ASN A 119 -11.69 -14.25 18.01
N VAL A 120 -10.78 -13.28 17.87
CA VAL A 120 -10.89 -12.19 16.89
C VAL A 120 -10.47 -12.71 15.51
N LYS A 121 -11.45 -12.77 14.61
CA LYS A 121 -11.29 -13.25 13.23
C LYS A 121 -11.52 -12.11 12.25
N ILE A 122 -10.86 -12.21 11.09
CA ILE A 122 -11.12 -11.32 9.97
C ILE A 122 -12.58 -11.49 9.55
N ASP A 123 -13.25 -10.38 9.27
CA ASP A 123 -14.63 -10.36 8.83
C ASP A 123 -14.78 -11.18 7.53
N PRO A 124 -15.77 -12.08 7.45
CA PRO A 124 -15.94 -12.99 6.31
C PRO A 124 -16.06 -12.27 4.95
N ASP A 125 -16.60 -11.06 4.94
CA ASP A 125 -16.87 -10.27 3.75
C ASP A 125 -15.69 -9.38 3.30
N PHE A 126 -14.67 -9.16 4.16
CA PHE A 126 -13.56 -8.24 3.88
C PHE A 126 -12.88 -8.54 2.53
N PHE A 127 -12.63 -9.82 2.23
CA PHE A 127 -12.01 -10.26 0.97
C PHE A 127 -12.99 -10.84 -0.05
N ALA A 128 -14.30 -10.89 0.26
CA ALA A 128 -15.28 -11.58 -0.59
C ALA A 128 -15.88 -10.65 -1.65
N ASN A 129 -16.15 -9.39 -1.28
CA ASN A 129 -17.00 -8.49 -2.06
C ASN A 129 -16.30 -7.18 -2.47
N GLY A 130 -14.97 -7.17 -2.50
CA GLY A 130 -14.17 -5.98 -2.86
C GLY A 130 -14.09 -4.91 -1.76
N ARG A 131 -14.53 -5.22 -0.53
CA ARG A 131 -14.43 -4.32 0.62
C ARG A 131 -12.98 -3.96 0.88
N ASP A 132 -12.06 -4.92 0.84
CA ASP A 132 -10.61 -4.71 0.90
C ASP A 132 -10.13 -3.58 -0.03
N ASN A 133 -10.52 -3.60 -1.31
CA ASN A 133 -10.14 -2.56 -2.26
C ASN A 133 -10.78 -1.20 -1.95
N LYS A 134 -12.03 -1.19 -1.48
CA LYS A 134 -12.73 0.03 -1.07
C LYS A 134 -12.04 0.67 0.15
N GLU A 135 -11.80 -0.10 1.21
CA GLU A 135 -11.12 0.35 2.42
C GLU A 135 -9.71 0.89 2.12
N MET A 136 -8.99 0.22 1.22
CA MET A 136 -7.68 0.68 0.73
C MET A 136 -7.78 1.99 -0.08
N TYR A 137 -8.79 2.12 -0.94
CA TYR A 137 -8.99 3.32 -1.74
C TYR A 137 -9.38 4.51 -0.86
N ASP A 138 -10.36 4.34 0.03
CA ASP A 138 -10.87 5.42 0.90
C ASP A 138 -9.78 5.97 1.82
N SER A 139 -8.95 5.08 2.40
CA SER A 139 -7.82 5.50 3.24
C SER A 139 -6.70 6.19 2.45
N GLN A 140 -6.35 5.72 1.26
CA GLN A 140 -5.42 6.43 0.40
C GLN A 140 -5.98 7.80 -0.02
N TYR A 141 -7.26 7.87 -0.38
CA TYR A 141 -7.92 9.12 -0.73
C TYR A 141 -7.88 10.11 0.44
N ALA A 142 -8.26 9.68 1.64
CA ALA A 142 -8.19 10.50 2.85
C ALA A 142 -6.77 11.02 3.12
N LYS A 143 -5.76 10.12 3.06
CA LYS A 143 -4.35 10.49 3.22
C LYS A 143 -3.93 11.60 2.25
N PHE A 144 -4.16 11.43 0.94
CA PHE A 144 -3.68 12.35 -0.08
C PHE A 144 -4.53 13.62 -0.27
N THR A 145 -5.75 13.65 0.27
CA THR A 145 -6.62 14.85 0.22
C THR A 145 -6.47 15.73 1.45
N GLN A 146 -6.23 15.13 2.62
CA GLN A 146 -6.10 15.85 3.89
C GLN A 146 -4.66 16.32 4.17
N ASN A 147 -3.65 15.79 3.48
CA ASN A 147 -2.25 16.17 3.65
C ASN A 147 -1.72 16.88 2.39
N ALA A 148 -1.53 18.19 2.45
CA ALA A 148 -1.19 19.03 1.30
C ALA A 148 0.19 18.73 0.69
N ASP A 149 1.17 18.37 1.52
CA ASP A 149 2.50 17.94 1.10
C ASP A 149 2.44 16.61 0.33
N LEU A 150 1.65 15.65 0.82
CA LEU A 150 1.44 14.36 0.16
C LEU A 150 0.65 14.52 -1.14
N LYS A 151 -0.39 15.37 -1.15
CA LYS A 151 -1.13 15.77 -2.35
C LYS A 151 -0.15 16.27 -3.41
N ARG A 152 0.74 17.19 -3.03
CA ARG A 152 1.78 17.75 -3.92
C ARG A 152 2.70 16.67 -4.47
N VAL A 153 3.20 15.76 -3.63
CA VAL A 153 4.03 14.62 -4.08
C VAL A 153 3.30 13.80 -5.14
N LEU A 154 2.04 13.42 -4.87
CA LEU A 154 1.26 12.59 -5.78
C LEU A 154 1.03 13.27 -7.13
N LEU A 155 0.69 14.57 -7.13
CA LEU A 155 0.51 15.35 -8.36
C LEU A 155 1.82 15.51 -9.16
N LEU A 156 2.94 15.71 -8.46
CA LEU A 156 4.27 15.81 -9.08
C LEU A 156 4.77 14.50 -9.70
N THR A 157 4.12 13.36 -9.42
CA THR A 157 4.36 12.12 -10.20
C THR A 157 3.77 12.15 -11.62
N LYS A 158 3.01 13.21 -11.97
CA LYS A 158 2.53 13.51 -13.33
C LYS A 158 1.84 12.32 -14.01
N GLU A 159 2.43 11.79 -15.07
CA GLU A 159 1.90 10.68 -15.88
C GLU A 159 2.62 9.36 -15.60
N ALA A 160 3.55 9.34 -14.64
CA ALA A 160 4.31 8.14 -14.31
C ALA A 160 3.40 7.02 -13.83
N LYS A 161 3.74 5.80 -14.23
CA LYS A 161 3.19 4.56 -13.68
C LYS A 161 3.80 4.32 -12.31
N LEU A 162 2.95 4.18 -11.29
CA LEU A 162 3.36 3.96 -9.91
C LEU A 162 3.31 2.47 -9.58
N MET A 163 4.47 1.89 -9.30
CA MET A 163 4.61 0.46 -9.01
C MET A 163 5.07 0.28 -7.57
N HIS A 164 4.39 -0.58 -6.82
CA HIS A 164 4.77 -0.94 -5.47
C HIS A 164 5.66 -2.18 -5.46
N HIS A 165 6.82 -2.07 -4.81
CA HIS A 165 7.72 -3.19 -4.61
C HIS A 165 7.41 -3.94 -3.31
N SER A 166 7.35 -5.26 -3.40
CA SER A 166 7.38 -6.16 -2.23
C SER A 166 8.45 -7.22 -2.43
N ARG A 167 9.17 -7.54 -1.35
CA ARG A 167 10.21 -8.59 -1.40
C ARG A 167 9.60 -9.93 -1.80
N GLY A 168 10.32 -10.68 -2.63
CA GLY A 168 9.92 -12.01 -3.08
C GLY A 168 8.71 -12.02 -4.03
N SER A 169 8.31 -10.87 -4.60
CA SER A 169 7.23 -10.79 -5.58
C SER A 169 7.51 -9.74 -6.64
N PRO A 170 7.00 -9.90 -7.87
CA PRO A 170 7.07 -8.86 -8.88
C PRO A 170 6.37 -7.57 -8.39
N PRO A 171 6.84 -6.37 -8.80
CA PRO A 171 6.16 -5.12 -8.51
C PRO A 171 4.71 -5.11 -9.00
N ILE A 172 3.81 -4.54 -8.21
CA ILE A 172 2.38 -4.46 -8.50
C ILE A 172 2.02 -3.02 -8.86
N PHE A 173 1.18 -2.84 -9.88
CA PHE A 173 0.68 -1.52 -10.22
C PHE A 173 -0.24 -0.97 -9.13
N PHE A 174 0.08 0.21 -8.62
CA PHE A 174 -0.68 0.89 -7.57
C PHE A 174 -1.77 1.78 -8.19
N GLU A 175 -2.78 1.12 -8.76
CA GLU A 175 -3.86 1.75 -9.53
C GLU A 175 -4.61 2.84 -8.74
N ASN A 176 -4.89 2.60 -7.45
CA ASN A 176 -5.60 3.56 -6.60
C ASN A 176 -4.92 4.93 -6.56
N LEU A 177 -3.58 5.00 -6.44
CA LEU A 177 -2.88 6.27 -6.41
C LEU A 177 -2.98 7.04 -7.73
N VAL A 178 -2.93 6.33 -8.86
CA VAL A 178 -3.12 6.96 -10.17
C VAL A 178 -4.54 7.51 -10.30
N ARG A 179 -5.55 6.74 -9.89
CA ARG A 179 -6.94 7.19 -9.90
C ARG A 179 -7.13 8.43 -9.02
N ILE A 180 -6.60 8.42 -7.80
CA ILE A 180 -6.66 9.56 -6.88
C ILE A 180 -5.95 10.78 -7.47
N ARG A 181 -4.75 10.60 -8.05
CA ARG A 181 -4.00 11.67 -8.72
C ARG A 181 -4.83 12.33 -9.83
N ASP A 182 -5.49 11.52 -10.66
CA ASP A 182 -6.26 12.03 -11.80
C ASP A 182 -7.57 12.72 -11.37
N LEU A 183 -8.14 12.33 -10.22
CA LEU A 183 -9.24 13.06 -9.58
C LEU A 183 -8.75 14.42 -9.07
N LEU A 184 -7.65 14.45 -8.31
CA LEU A 184 -7.08 15.67 -7.75
C LEU A 184 -6.67 16.69 -8.82
N LYS A 185 -6.22 16.23 -10.00
CA LYS A 185 -5.93 17.10 -11.16
C LYS A 185 -7.18 17.81 -11.70
N LYS A 186 -8.36 17.18 -11.61
CA LYS A 186 -9.62 17.76 -12.09
C LYS A 186 -10.21 18.75 -11.08
N ASP A 187 -9.95 18.50 -9.80
CA ASP A 187 -10.46 19.33 -8.70
C ASP A 187 -9.63 20.62 -8.49
N GLU A 188 -8.41 20.70 -9.05
CA GLU A 188 -7.66 21.96 -9.16
C GLU A 188 -8.37 22.87 -10.19
N PRO A 189 -8.99 23.99 -9.78
CA PRO A 189 -9.48 24.96 -10.74
C PRO A 189 -8.31 25.43 -11.61
N LEU A 190 -8.56 25.77 -12.89
CA LEU A 190 -7.60 26.42 -13.78
C LEU A 190 -7.11 27.77 -13.20
N GLU A 191 -6.26 27.75 -12.18
CA GLU A 191 -5.57 28.95 -11.68
C GLU A 191 -4.32 29.27 -12.50
N SER A 192 -3.85 28.33 -13.33
CA SER A 192 -2.74 28.56 -14.27
C SER A 192 -3.08 29.52 -15.42
N ALA A 193 -4.34 29.95 -15.57
CA ALA A 193 -4.76 30.95 -16.56
C ALA A 193 -4.78 32.40 -16.04
N LYS A 194 -4.50 32.65 -14.75
CA LYS A 194 -4.57 34.01 -14.15
C LYS A 194 -3.22 34.67 -13.89
N GLN A 195 -2.11 33.97 -14.11
CA GLN A 195 -0.76 34.53 -13.98
C GLN A 195 -0.18 34.99 -15.33
N SER A 196 -0.96 35.78 -16.09
CA SER A 196 -0.42 36.55 -17.22
C SER A 196 -0.91 38.01 -17.26
N SER A 197 -1.64 38.47 -16.23
CA SER A 197 -2.04 39.88 -16.14
C SER A 197 -1.97 40.39 -14.71
N PHE A 198 -0.75 40.59 -14.21
CA PHE A 198 -0.52 41.53 -13.13
C PHE A 198 0.67 42.38 -13.52
N GLN A 199 0.39 43.58 -14.05
CA GLN A 199 1.42 44.60 -14.23
C GLN A 199 1.94 45.02 -12.86
N GLU A 200 3.27 45.03 -12.72
CA GLU A 200 3.97 45.50 -11.54
C GLU A 200 3.58 46.96 -11.24
N GLN A 201 3.02 47.20 -10.06
CA GLN A 201 2.95 48.54 -9.48
C GLN A 201 4.20 48.73 -8.59
N PRO A 202 4.91 49.87 -8.70
CA PRO A 202 6.11 50.11 -7.91
C PRO A 202 5.80 50.22 -6.41
N PRO A 203 6.75 49.84 -5.54
CA PRO A 203 6.52 49.73 -4.11
C PRO A 203 6.26 51.10 -3.48
N LYS A 204 5.11 51.23 -2.80
CA LYS A 204 4.82 52.37 -1.92
C LYS A 204 5.74 52.32 -0.70
N LYS A 205 6.51 53.41 -0.48
CA LYS A 205 7.39 53.59 0.67
C LYS A 205 6.58 53.54 1.98
N VAL A 206 6.78 52.49 2.77
CA VAL A 206 6.25 52.39 4.14
C VAL A 206 7.30 52.92 5.11
N LYS A 207 6.92 53.91 5.93
CA LYS A 207 7.75 54.44 7.03
C LYS A 207 7.79 53.43 8.17
N ILE A 208 8.96 52.84 8.41
CA ILE A 208 9.22 51.96 9.56
C ILE A 208 9.31 52.83 10.82
N ARG A 209 8.41 52.63 11.79
CA ARG A 209 8.56 53.17 13.15
C ARG A 209 9.44 52.21 13.95
N VAL A 210 10.53 52.76 14.47
CA VAL A 210 11.50 52.10 15.37
C VAL A 210 10.80 51.77 16.69
N ILE A 211 10.69 50.49 17.03
CA ILE A 211 10.32 50.03 18.37
C ILE A 211 11.61 49.66 19.10
N LYS A 212 11.75 50.21 20.31
CA LYS A 212 12.94 50.12 21.18
C LYS A 212 13.16 48.69 21.68
N LYS A 213 14.45 48.32 21.75
CA LYS A 213 15.00 47.11 22.39
C LYS A 213 14.56 46.99 23.86
N SER A 214 14.21 45.79 24.27
CA SER A 214 14.32 45.32 25.65
C SER A 214 15.17 44.04 25.67
N GLU A 215 16.07 43.98 26.64
CA GLU A 215 17.16 43.03 26.85
C GLU A 215 16.72 41.63 27.35
N PRO A 216 17.63 40.63 27.34
CA PRO A 216 17.27 39.22 27.40
C PRO A 216 17.15 38.68 28.83
N VAL A 217 16.15 37.83 29.05
CA VAL A 217 16.00 37.05 30.29
C VAL A 217 16.77 35.74 30.14
N LYS A 218 17.65 35.47 31.11
CA LYS A 218 18.55 34.32 31.22
C LYS A 218 18.18 33.53 32.47
N VAL A 219 17.79 32.25 32.35
CA VAL A 219 17.86 31.24 33.44
C VAL A 219 17.76 29.82 32.84
N PRO A 220 18.16 28.73 33.54
CA PRO A 220 19.24 27.85 33.06
C PRO A 220 18.85 26.36 32.90
N SER A 221 19.68 25.62 32.18
CA SER A 221 19.74 24.15 32.20
C SER A 221 20.27 23.62 33.54
N PRO A 222 19.74 22.48 34.01
CA PRO A 222 20.56 21.29 34.32
C PRO A 222 19.79 19.98 33.99
N LYS A 223 20.32 18.76 33.83
CA LYS A 223 21.64 18.10 33.92
C LYS A 223 21.44 16.70 33.28
N GLU A 224 22.49 16.15 32.67
CA GLU A 224 22.62 14.73 32.34
C GLU A 224 22.73 13.85 33.61
N PRO A 225 22.37 12.56 33.49
CA PRO A 225 23.10 11.47 34.14
C PRO A 225 23.57 10.45 33.08
N THR A 226 24.89 10.33 32.88
CA THR A 226 25.78 9.24 33.37
C THR A 226 25.53 7.86 32.76
N ASP A 227 26.53 7.45 31.97
CA ASP A 227 26.84 6.09 31.55
C ASP A 227 27.14 5.16 32.75
N GLU A 228 26.67 3.92 32.70
CA GLU A 228 27.42 2.74 33.14
C GLU A 228 26.91 1.47 32.41
N PRO A 229 27.78 0.46 32.16
CA PRO A 229 27.54 -0.61 31.18
C PRO A 229 27.17 -1.98 31.81
N ALA A 230 26.98 -2.95 30.90
CA ALA A 230 26.95 -4.41 31.06
C ALA A 230 25.56 -5.07 31.26
N ASP A 231 25.13 -5.85 30.26
CA ASP A 231 25.25 -7.31 30.35
C ASP A 231 24.85 -8.00 29.03
N GLU A 232 25.76 -8.86 28.54
CA GLU A 232 25.48 -9.92 27.56
C GLU A 232 24.52 -10.97 28.16
N PRO A 233 23.76 -11.67 27.32
CA PRO A 233 23.80 -13.13 27.43
C PRO A 233 23.91 -13.83 26.08
N THR A 234 25.04 -14.53 25.93
CA THR A 234 25.24 -15.90 25.43
C THR A 234 24.17 -16.55 24.53
N ASP A 235 24.64 -16.97 23.37
CA ASP A 235 24.10 -18.00 22.47
C ASP A 235 23.93 -19.37 23.17
N GLU A 236 22.78 -20.01 22.99
CA GLU A 236 22.66 -21.49 22.86
C GLU A 236 21.54 -21.86 21.85
N PRO A 237 21.70 -22.95 21.08
CA PRO A 237 20.86 -23.26 19.92
C PRO A 237 19.61 -24.09 20.30
N ALA A 238 18.48 -23.83 19.63
CA ALA A 238 17.26 -24.62 19.74
C ALA A 238 16.92 -25.36 18.45
N ASP A 239 16.59 -26.65 18.62
CA ASP A 239 16.35 -27.72 17.65
C ASP A 239 15.34 -27.46 16.52
N GLU A 240 15.60 -28.09 15.38
CA GLU A 240 14.65 -28.29 14.28
C GLU A 240 13.50 -29.25 14.66
N PRO A 241 12.23 -28.96 14.29
CA PRO A 241 11.16 -29.96 14.36
C PRO A 241 11.02 -30.73 13.04
N VAL A 242 11.28 -32.04 13.15
CA VAL A 242 11.03 -33.10 12.15
C VAL A 242 9.54 -33.16 11.73
N LYS A 243 9.28 -33.18 10.41
CA LYS A 243 7.94 -33.34 9.81
C LYS A 243 7.44 -34.80 9.94
N LYS A 244 6.29 -35.02 10.59
CA LYS A 244 5.56 -36.31 10.54
C LYS A 244 4.77 -36.48 9.23
N PRO A 245 4.69 -37.69 8.64
CA PRO A 245 3.96 -37.95 7.39
C PRO A 245 2.43 -38.05 7.58
N LYS A 246 1.67 -37.42 6.67
CA LYS A 246 0.19 -37.44 6.62
C LYS A 246 -0.39 -38.83 6.31
N SER A 247 -1.57 -39.12 6.87
CA SER A 247 -2.22 -40.44 6.87
C SER A 247 -2.76 -40.88 5.49
N LYS A 248 -2.92 -42.21 5.26
CA LYS A 248 -3.44 -42.78 3.99
C LYS A 248 -4.87 -42.31 3.66
N LYS A 249 -5.67 -41.91 4.66
CA LYS A 249 -7.06 -41.46 4.50
C LYS A 249 -7.15 -40.04 3.93
N GLU A 250 -6.25 -39.14 4.36
CA GLU A 250 -6.12 -37.77 3.84
C GLU A 250 -5.61 -37.73 2.39
N LYS A 251 -4.67 -38.62 2.04
CA LYS A 251 -4.16 -38.74 0.66
C LYS A 251 -5.27 -39.12 -0.33
N LYS A 252 -6.18 -40.03 0.06
CA LYS A 252 -7.29 -40.51 -0.77
C LYS A 252 -8.39 -39.45 -0.94
N ALA A 253 -8.67 -38.66 0.10
CA ALA A 253 -9.60 -37.52 0.03
C ALA A 253 -9.07 -36.41 -0.91
N THR A 254 -7.77 -36.10 -0.81
CA THR A 254 -7.10 -35.08 -1.65
C THR A 254 -7.10 -35.48 -3.14
N GLN A 255 -6.88 -36.75 -3.46
CA GLN A 255 -6.90 -37.26 -4.83
C GLN A 255 -8.31 -37.21 -5.46
N LYS A 256 -9.36 -37.47 -4.65
CA LYS A 256 -10.76 -37.43 -5.11
C LYS A 256 -11.21 -35.99 -5.43
N THR A 257 -10.77 -35.00 -4.67
CA THR A 257 -11.03 -33.57 -4.93
C THR A 257 -10.32 -33.06 -6.19
N LEU A 258 -9.11 -33.53 -6.47
CA LEU A 258 -8.35 -33.14 -7.67
C LEU A 258 -8.95 -33.66 -8.98
N ALA A 259 -9.51 -34.88 -8.97
CA ALA A 259 -10.23 -35.42 -10.12
C ALA A 259 -11.54 -34.67 -10.39
N GLN A 260 -12.23 -34.22 -9.33
CA GLN A 260 -13.44 -33.41 -9.43
C GLN A 260 -13.15 -32.04 -10.06
N ILE A 261 -12.10 -31.35 -9.59
CA ILE A 261 -11.67 -30.06 -10.13
C ILE A 261 -11.18 -30.22 -11.58
N ARG A 262 -10.50 -31.31 -11.95
CA ARG A 262 -10.12 -31.52 -13.36
C ARG A 262 -11.31 -31.71 -14.31
N LYS A 263 -12.39 -32.36 -13.86
CA LYS A 263 -13.62 -32.51 -14.64
C LYS A 263 -14.36 -31.18 -14.82
N GLU A 264 -14.38 -30.34 -13.79
CA GLU A 264 -15.01 -29.00 -13.83
C GLU A 264 -14.33 -28.05 -14.84
N TYR A 265 -13.06 -28.29 -15.20
CA TYR A 265 -12.24 -27.43 -16.06
C TYR A 265 -11.98 -27.97 -17.48
N GLN A 266 -12.69 -29.01 -17.90
CA GLN A 266 -12.62 -29.51 -19.28
C GLN A 266 -13.40 -28.64 -20.29
N GLU A 267 -14.31 -27.80 -19.81
CA GLU A 267 -15.13 -26.91 -20.64
C GLU A 267 -14.38 -25.62 -21.03
N ASP A 268 -14.76 -25.03 -22.16
CA ASP A 268 -14.22 -23.75 -22.62
C ASP A 268 -14.83 -22.58 -21.85
N ILE A 269 -13.98 -21.84 -21.13
CA ILE A 269 -14.37 -20.61 -20.44
C ILE A 269 -14.47 -19.50 -21.49
N ILE A 270 -15.71 -19.13 -21.83
CA ILE A 270 -16.03 -18.07 -22.79
C ILE A 270 -15.89 -16.71 -22.12
N ILE A 271 -15.16 -15.81 -22.77
CA ILE A 271 -15.01 -14.43 -22.32
C ILE A 271 -15.90 -13.55 -23.21
N PRO A 272 -16.87 -12.82 -22.63
CA PRO A 272 -17.72 -11.93 -23.40
C PRO A 272 -16.88 -10.77 -23.93
N VAL A 273 -16.72 -10.71 -25.25
CA VAL A 273 -16.13 -9.57 -25.94
C VAL A 273 -17.03 -9.13 -27.10
N SER A 274 -16.96 -7.85 -27.44
CA SER A 274 -17.71 -7.31 -28.58
C SER A 274 -17.30 -8.02 -29.89
N LYS A 275 -18.26 -8.29 -30.77
CA LYS A 275 -18.07 -9.08 -32.00
C LYS A 275 -17.02 -8.50 -32.97
N THR A 276 -16.57 -7.26 -32.77
CA THR A 276 -15.65 -6.51 -33.63
C THR A 276 -14.23 -6.35 -33.06
N SER A 277 -13.95 -6.83 -31.85
CA SER A 277 -12.64 -6.66 -31.20
C SER A 277 -11.72 -7.89 -31.30
N LYS A 278 -10.40 -7.66 -31.39
CA LYS A 278 -9.38 -8.72 -31.21
C LYS A 278 -9.50 -9.33 -29.82
N CYS A 279 -9.28 -10.65 -29.72
CA CYS A 279 -9.30 -11.35 -28.44
C CYS A 279 -8.19 -10.83 -27.49
N PRO A 280 -8.47 -10.64 -26.19
CA PRO A 280 -7.47 -10.24 -25.20
C PRO A 280 -6.31 -11.22 -25.07
N ASN A 281 -5.15 -10.75 -24.59
CA ASN A 281 -3.99 -11.61 -24.34
C ASN A 281 -4.32 -12.78 -23.40
N GLY A 282 -3.87 -13.98 -23.74
CA GLY A 282 -4.20 -15.22 -23.01
C GLY A 282 -5.51 -15.89 -23.45
N THR A 283 -6.13 -15.40 -24.53
CA THR A 283 -7.36 -15.96 -25.11
C THR A 283 -7.20 -16.22 -26.61
N ARG A 284 -8.00 -17.14 -27.16
CA ARG A 284 -8.04 -17.47 -28.60
C ARG A 284 -9.49 -17.61 -29.08
N LYS A 285 -9.76 -17.44 -30.37
CA LYS A 285 -11.10 -17.73 -30.91
C LYS A 285 -11.35 -19.24 -30.98
N ASN A 286 -12.53 -19.68 -30.55
CA ASN A 286 -13.02 -21.04 -30.80
C ASN A 286 -13.63 -21.14 -32.21
N LYS A 287 -14.10 -22.33 -32.60
CA LYS A 287 -14.72 -22.56 -33.92
C LYS A 287 -16.01 -21.75 -34.16
N LYS A 288 -16.62 -21.21 -33.10
CA LYS A 288 -17.81 -20.34 -33.14
C LYS A 288 -17.45 -18.84 -33.16
N GLY A 289 -16.16 -18.49 -33.18
CA GLY A 289 -15.67 -17.11 -33.21
C GLY A 289 -15.60 -16.42 -31.84
N GLU A 290 -15.86 -17.14 -30.74
CA GLU A 290 -15.87 -16.63 -29.37
C GLU A 290 -14.47 -16.70 -28.76
N CYS A 291 -14.07 -15.71 -27.96
CA CYS A 291 -12.78 -15.74 -27.28
C CYS A 291 -12.85 -16.67 -26.06
N ILE A 292 -12.00 -17.69 -26.06
CA ILE A 292 -11.86 -18.69 -24.99
C ILE A 292 -10.44 -18.63 -24.42
N LEU A 293 -10.27 -18.96 -23.13
CA LEU A 293 -8.94 -19.02 -22.52
C LEU A 293 -8.05 -20.07 -23.19
N THR A 294 -6.76 -19.73 -23.39
CA THR A 294 -5.78 -20.71 -23.88
C THR A 294 -5.51 -21.76 -22.80
N LYS A 295 -5.08 -22.96 -23.23
CA LYS A 295 -4.78 -24.08 -22.34
C LYS A 295 -3.76 -23.70 -21.25
N GLU A 296 -2.74 -22.93 -21.62
CA GLU A 296 -1.70 -22.45 -20.72
C GLU A 296 -2.25 -21.52 -19.62
N PHE A 297 -3.17 -20.62 -19.97
CA PHE A 297 -3.83 -19.74 -19.01
C PHE A 297 -4.82 -20.50 -18.12
N LYS A 298 -5.55 -21.48 -18.67
CA LYS A 298 -6.41 -22.39 -17.88
C LYS A 298 -5.59 -23.18 -16.86
N ASP A 299 -4.45 -23.74 -17.27
CA ASP A 299 -3.55 -24.50 -16.40
C ASP A 299 -2.96 -23.61 -15.28
N THR A 300 -2.68 -22.35 -15.58
CA THR A 300 -2.19 -21.36 -14.60
C THR A 300 -3.27 -21.02 -13.56
N PHE A 301 -4.51 -20.82 -14.01
CA PHE A 301 -5.64 -20.59 -13.12
C PHE A 301 -5.92 -21.81 -12.22
N LEU A 302 -5.85 -23.01 -12.81
CA LEU A 302 -6.03 -24.28 -12.12
C LEU A 302 -4.94 -24.49 -11.05
N LYS A 303 -3.67 -24.27 -11.40
CA LYS A 303 -2.55 -24.33 -10.43
C LYS A 303 -2.74 -23.34 -9.28
N ARG A 304 -3.22 -22.13 -9.55
CA ARG A 304 -3.48 -21.11 -8.51
C ARG A 304 -4.63 -21.53 -7.59
N LYS A 305 -5.72 -22.05 -8.14
CA LYS A 305 -6.87 -22.56 -7.36
C LYS A 305 -6.48 -23.78 -6.51
N LEU A 306 -5.70 -24.72 -7.05
CA LEU A 306 -5.14 -25.84 -6.30
C LEU A 306 -4.23 -25.36 -5.16
N CYS A 307 -3.36 -24.37 -5.42
CA CYS A 307 -2.48 -23.80 -4.40
C CYS A 307 -3.27 -23.18 -3.24
N ILE A 308 -4.36 -22.46 -3.56
CA ILE A 308 -5.26 -21.88 -2.54
C ILE A 308 -5.97 -22.99 -1.75
N GLN A 309 -6.47 -24.03 -2.42
CA GLN A 309 -7.15 -25.15 -1.78
C GLN A 309 -6.20 -25.93 -0.85
N ASN A 310 -4.98 -26.22 -1.30
CA ASN A 310 -3.98 -26.93 -0.49
C ASN A 310 -3.56 -26.09 0.72
N LYS A 311 -3.43 -24.76 0.57
CA LYS A 311 -3.19 -23.84 1.69
C LYS A 311 -4.35 -23.76 2.69
N ARG A 312 -5.59 -24.03 2.26
CA ARG A 312 -6.77 -24.11 3.15
C ARG A 312 -6.80 -25.42 3.94
N ASN A 313 -6.31 -26.51 3.38
CA ASN A 313 -6.28 -27.83 4.03
C ASN A 313 -5.05 -28.05 4.93
N GLU A 314 -4.09 -27.11 4.94
CA GLU A 314 -2.91 -27.10 5.81
C GLU A 314 -3.07 -26.17 7.03
N LEU A 315 -4.22 -25.50 7.14
CA LEU A 315 -4.66 -24.72 8.30
C LEU A 315 -5.66 -25.53 9.12
#